data_AF-A0A521PWZ6-F1
#
_entry.id   AF-A0A521PWZ6-F1
#
_cell.length_a   1.000
_cell.length_b   1.000
_cell.length_c   1.000
_cell.angle_alpha   90.00
_cell.angle_beta   90.00
_cell.angle_gamma   90.00
#
_symmetry.space_group_name_H-M   'P 1'
#
loop_
_entity.id
_entity.type
_entity.pdbx_description
1 polymer ?
#
loop_
_entity_poly.entity_id
_entity_poly.type
_entity_poly.pdbx_seq_one_letter_code
_entity_poly.pdbx_strand_id
1 'polypeptide(L)'
;MLFARLFVLSCCLILGMPSARAELADLPLAPGAYRWADDAAASGPLYLIISLERQRVHVYRGDRLIGAASVSTGTKGHRTPTGSFPILQKRQWHRSN
;
A
#
# COMPACT_ATOMS: atom_id res chain seq x y z
N MET A 1 25.82 -21.78 34.16
CA MET A 1 25.79 -21.44 32.72
C MET A 1 24.50 -21.95 32.05
N LEU A 2 23.32 -21.51 32.49
CA LEU A 2 22.02 -21.93 31.90
C LEU A 2 20.92 -20.87 32.08
N PHE A 3 21.25 -19.58 32.03
CA PHE A 3 20.23 -18.50 32.09
C PHE A 3 20.27 -17.54 30.89
N ALA A 4 21.33 -17.60 30.07
CA ALA A 4 21.53 -16.69 28.93
C ALA A 4 20.86 -17.15 27.62
N ARG A 5 20.32 -18.38 27.55
CA ARG A 5 19.74 -18.94 26.31
C ARG A 5 18.23 -18.75 26.17
N LEU A 6 17.52 -18.39 27.24
CA LEU A 6 16.05 -18.26 27.21
C LEU A 6 15.57 -16.85 26.83
N PHE A 7 16.41 -15.82 26.98
CA PHE A 7 16.02 -14.43 26.70
C PHE A 7 16.01 -14.08 25.20
N VAL A 8 16.78 -14.81 24.39
CA VAL A 8 16.88 -14.56 22.93
C VAL A 8 15.65 -15.09 22.18
N LEU A 9 14.97 -16.13 22.69
CA LEU A 9 13.77 -16.67 22.03
C LEU A 9 12.51 -15.80 22.21
N SER A 10 12.48 -14.92 23.22
CA SER A 10 11.31 -14.06 23.48
C SER A 10 11.31 -12.77 22.65
N CYS A 11 12.46 -12.34 22.11
CA CYS A 11 12.56 -11.07 21.38
C CYS A 11 12.09 -11.19 19.91
N CYS A 12 12.10 -12.40 19.35
CA CYS A 12 11.72 -12.63 17.94
C CYS A 12 10.22 -12.57 17.64
N LEU A 13 9.35 -12.60 18.65
CA LEU A 13 7.89 -12.53 18.47
C LEU A 13 7.34 -11.09 18.41
N ILE A 14 8.15 -10.08 18.73
CA ILE A 14 7.69 -8.68 18.84
C ILE A 14 8.25 -7.81 17.69
N LEU A 15 9.27 -8.29 16.96
CA LEU A 15 9.89 -7.54 15.87
C LEU A 15 9.16 -7.79 14.54
N GLY A 16 8.11 -7.02 14.30
CA GLY A 16 7.64 -6.75 12.94
C GLY A 16 6.54 -7.66 12.40
N MET A 17 5.56 -8.09 13.22
CA MET A 17 4.31 -8.61 12.67
C MET A 17 3.67 -7.50 11.82
N PRO A 18 3.53 -7.66 10.49
CA PRO A 18 2.73 -6.73 9.71
C PRO A 18 1.33 -6.74 10.31
N SER A 19 0.70 -5.56 10.41
CA SER A 19 -0.68 -5.48 10.87
C SER A 19 -1.52 -6.45 10.01
N ALA A 20 -2.22 -7.40 10.64
CA ALA A 20 -3.08 -8.36 9.93
C ALA A 20 -4.07 -7.66 8.98
N ARG A 21 -4.39 -6.39 9.30
CA ARG A 21 -5.23 -5.53 8.48
C ARG A 21 -4.54 -5.00 7.23
N ALA A 22 -3.25 -4.70 7.30
CA ALA A 22 -2.45 -4.31 6.14
C ALA A 22 -2.34 -5.49 5.15
N GLU A 23 -2.21 -6.72 5.65
CA GLU A 23 -2.19 -7.92 4.80
C GLU A 23 -3.51 -8.11 4.02
N LEU A 24 -4.66 -7.91 4.70
CA LEU A 24 -5.97 -7.91 4.07
C LEU A 24 -6.10 -6.90 2.91
N ALA A 25 -5.40 -5.77 3.00
CA ALA A 25 -5.39 -4.78 1.93
C ALA A 25 -4.62 -5.27 0.68
N ASP A 26 -3.59 -6.11 0.80
CA ASP A 26 -2.83 -6.59 -0.37
C ASP A 26 -3.35 -7.90 -0.99
N LEU A 27 -4.44 -8.45 -0.46
CA LEU A 27 -5.10 -9.61 -1.08
C LEU A 27 -5.55 -9.32 -2.53
N PRO A 28 -5.77 -10.36 -3.36
CA PRO A 28 -6.33 -10.20 -4.69
C PRO A 28 -7.60 -9.35 -4.71
N LEU A 29 -7.67 -8.41 -5.66
CA LEU A 29 -8.79 -7.51 -5.87
C LEU A 29 -9.42 -7.76 -7.23
N ALA A 30 -10.76 -7.78 -7.28
CA ALA A 30 -11.49 -7.76 -8.53
C ALA A 30 -11.34 -6.40 -9.24
N PRO A 31 -11.60 -6.32 -10.56
CA PRO A 31 -11.64 -5.03 -11.26
C PRO A 31 -12.64 -4.05 -10.61
N GLY A 32 -12.20 -2.82 -10.35
CA GLY A 32 -12.97 -1.79 -9.65
C GLY A 32 -13.02 -1.92 -8.12
N ALA A 33 -12.54 -3.03 -7.55
CA ALA A 33 -12.52 -3.23 -6.10
C ALA A 33 -11.37 -2.47 -5.42
N TYR A 34 -11.63 -2.03 -4.19
CA TYR A 34 -10.66 -1.41 -3.29
C TYR A 34 -10.90 -1.85 -1.84
N ARG A 35 -9.87 -1.75 -1.01
CA ARG A 35 -9.94 -2.06 0.43
C ARG A 35 -9.07 -1.09 1.22
N TRP A 36 -9.55 -0.72 2.40
CA TRP A 36 -8.81 0.05 3.38
C TRP A 36 -8.41 -0.84 4.57
N ALA A 37 -7.19 -0.66 5.03
CA ALA A 37 -6.78 -1.06 6.35
C ALA A 37 -7.01 0.13 7.29
N ASP A 38 -8.07 0.13 8.11
CA ASP A 38 -8.16 1.07 9.24
C ASP A 38 -7.02 0.76 10.20
N ASP A 39 -5.98 1.58 10.08
CA ASP A 39 -4.82 1.58 10.93
C ASP A 39 -4.72 2.97 11.57
N ALA A 40 -5.34 3.10 12.75
CA ALA A 40 -5.39 4.36 13.47
C ALA A 40 -4.00 4.87 13.90
N ALA A 41 -2.99 3.99 13.92
CA ALA A 41 -1.62 4.34 14.25
C ALA A 41 -0.79 4.81 13.04
N ALA A 42 -1.33 4.75 11.83
CA ALA A 42 -0.61 5.15 10.64
C ALA A 42 -0.35 6.68 10.63
N SER A 43 0.92 7.05 10.56
CA SER A 43 1.37 8.44 10.57
C SER A 43 2.51 8.66 9.58
N GLY A 44 2.86 9.92 9.31
CA GLY A 44 3.90 10.28 8.35
C GLY A 44 3.41 10.55 6.93
N PRO A 45 4.32 10.64 5.95
CA PRO A 45 4.00 11.02 4.57
C PRO A 45 3.03 10.06 3.90
N LEU A 46 2.06 10.60 3.15
CA LEU A 46 1.15 9.81 2.32
C LEU A 46 1.72 9.69 0.90
N TYR A 47 1.85 8.47 0.41
CA TYR A 47 2.27 8.21 -0.97
C TYR A 47 1.59 6.97 -1.54
N LEU A 48 1.59 6.87 -2.86
CA LEU A 48 0.98 5.77 -3.58
C LEU A 48 2.04 5.10 -4.44
N ILE A 49 2.01 3.76 -4.48
CA ILE A 49 2.80 2.96 -5.39
C ILE A 49 1.84 2.32 -6.38
N ILE A 50 2.05 2.58 -7.68
CA ILE A 50 1.22 2.03 -8.75
C ILE A 50 2.05 1.00 -9.51
N SER A 51 1.63 -0.26 -9.47
CA SER A 51 2.19 -1.33 -10.29
C SER A 51 1.37 -1.49 -11.56
N LEU A 52 1.96 -1.11 -12.69
CA LEU A 52 1.35 -1.27 -14.01
C LEU A 52 1.21 -2.76 -14.37
N GLU A 53 2.20 -3.59 -14.03
CA GLU A 53 2.15 -5.04 -14.30
C GLU A 53 1.06 -5.75 -13.49
N ARG A 54 0.87 -5.36 -12.23
CA ARG A 54 -0.14 -5.97 -11.34
C ARG A 54 -1.52 -5.30 -11.44
N GLN A 55 -1.68 -4.25 -12.26
CA GLN A 55 -2.89 -3.41 -12.35
C GLN A 55 -3.41 -3.03 -10.95
N ARG A 56 -2.52 -2.55 -10.08
CA ARG A 56 -2.84 -2.26 -8.68
C ARG A 56 -2.18 -0.97 -8.19
N VAL A 57 -2.88 -0.29 -7.30
CA VAL A 57 -2.32 0.78 -6.47
C VAL A 57 -2.32 0.38 -5.01
N HIS A 58 -1.23 0.71 -4.32
CA HIS A 58 -1.07 0.61 -2.88
C HIS A 58 -0.93 2.00 -2.28
N VAL A 59 -1.64 2.25 -1.19
CA VAL A 59 -1.64 3.52 -0.46
C VAL A 59 -0.89 3.32 0.84
N TYR A 60 0.20 4.07 1.01
CA TYR A 60 1.03 4.02 2.20
C TYR A 60 0.94 5.32 2.97
N ARG A 61 1.03 5.21 4.30
CA ARG A 61 1.22 6.33 5.21
C ARG A 61 2.41 5.99 6.12
N GLY A 62 3.52 6.69 5.91
CA GLY A 62 4.81 6.28 6.44
C GLY A 62 5.21 4.91 5.87
N ASP A 63 5.57 3.96 6.72
CA ASP A 63 5.91 2.59 6.37
C ASP A 63 4.71 1.63 6.34
N ARG A 64 3.49 2.12 6.61
CA ARG A 64 2.30 1.28 6.77
C ARG A 64 1.41 1.31 5.52
N LEU A 65 1.06 0.12 5.02
CA LEU A 65 0.05 -0.05 3.98
C LEU A 65 -1.35 0.20 4.56
N ILE A 66 -2.01 1.25 4.11
CA ILE A 66 -3.34 1.64 4.60
C ILE A 66 -4.46 1.33 3.61
N GLY A 67 -4.15 0.97 2.38
CA GLY A 67 -5.18 0.55 1.42
C GLY A 67 -4.62 0.08 0.10
N ALA A 68 -5.47 -0.59 -0.68
CA ALA A 68 -5.18 -0.96 -2.05
C ALA A 68 -6.42 -0.88 -2.93
N ALA A 69 -6.21 -0.66 -4.22
CA ALA A 69 -7.27 -0.71 -5.23
C ALA A 69 -6.75 -1.33 -6.52
N SER A 70 -7.63 -1.96 -7.29
CA SER A 70 -7.34 -2.24 -8.69
C SER A 70 -7.33 -0.94 -9.49
N VAL A 71 -6.48 -0.87 -10.51
CA VAL A 71 -6.43 0.26 -11.45
C VAL A 71 -6.59 -0.24 -12.86
N SER A 72 -7.03 0.65 -13.75
CA SER A 72 -7.00 0.44 -15.20
C SER A 72 -6.05 1.46 -15.80
N THR A 73 -4.99 1.00 -16.44
CA THR A 73 -3.94 1.86 -17.00
C THR A 73 -4.04 1.99 -18.50
N GLY A 74 -3.25 2.89 -19.08
CA GLY A 74 -3.27 3.16 -20.52
C GLY A 74 -3.02 1.93 -21.40
N THR A 75 -3.66 1.90 -22.57
CA THR A 75 -3.57 0.82 -23.55
C THR A 75 -2.27 0.87 -24.35
N LYS A 76 -2.02 -0.14 -25.19
CA LYS A 76 -0.92 -0.12 -26.16
C LYS A 76 -1.05 1.13 -27.06
N GLY A 77 0.03 1.90 -27.19
CA GLY A 77 0.05 3.19 -27.91
C GLY A 77 -0.28 4.41 -27.05
N HIS A 78 -0.88 4.22 -25.86
CA HIS A 78 -1.23 5.29 -24.92
C HIS A 78 -0.85 4.90 -23.49
N ARG A 79 0.38 4.39 -23.30
CA ARG A 79 0.80 3.82 -22.01
C ARG A 79 0.89 4.90 -20.94
N THR A 80 0.48 4.53 -19.73
CA THR A 80 0.73 5.35 -18.54
C THR A 80 2.26 5.46 -18.33
N PRO A 81 2.82 6.68 -18.26
CA PRO A 81 4.25 6.86 -18.04
C PRO A 81 4.64 6.43 -16.62
N THR A 82 5.85 5.90 -16.46
CA THR A 82 6.43 5.56 -15.16
C THR A 82 7.25 6.72 -14.61
N GLY A 83 7.29 6.88 -13.30
CA GLY A 83 8.02 7.95 -12.64
C GLY A 83 7.43 8.30 -11.27
N SER A 84 7.99 9.35 -10.66
CA SER A 84 7.45 9.97 -9.45
C SER A 84 6.67 11.21 -9.85
N PHE A 85 5.41 11.29 -9.42
CA PHE A 85 4.52 12.40 -9.74
C PHE A 85 3.85 12.92 -8.46
N PRO A 86 3.92 14.23 -8.17
CA PRO A 86 3.15 14.82 -7.09
C PRO A 86 1.66 14.90 -7.46
N ILE A 87 0.78 14.76 -6.46
CA ILE A 87 -0.64 15.07 -6.66
C ILE A 87 -0.79 16.59 -6.70
N LEU A 88 -0.97 17.15 -7.89
CA LEU A 88 -1.12 18.58 -8.07
C LEU A 88 -2.50 19.09 -7.68
N GLN A 89 -3.56 18.36 -8.04
CA GLN A 89 -4.96 18.76 -7.84
C GLN A 89 -5.86 17.54 -7.65
N LYS A 90 -6.98 17.74 -6.93
CA LYS A 90 -8.10 16.80 -6.85
C LYS A 90 -9.37 17.54 -7.26
N ARG A 91 -10.14 16.95 -8.16
CA ARG A 91 -11.45 17.48 -8.58
C ARG A 91 -12.46 16.34 -8.56
N GLN A 92 -13.65 16.62 -8.04
CA GLN A 92 -14.75 15.67 -8.08
C GLN A 92 -15.24 15.44 -9.52
N TRP A 93 -15.25 16.50 -10.34
CA TRP A 93 -15.56 16.45 -11.76
C TRP A 93 -14.42 17.05 -12.57
N HIS A 94 -13.93 16.31 -13.57
CA HIS A 94 -12.90 16.74 -14.50
C HIS A 94 -13.34 16.41 -15.93
N ARG A 95 -13.13 17.36 -16.84
CA ARG A 95 -13.29 17.17 -18.28
C ARG A 95 -11.96 17.55 -18.93
N SER A 96 -11.40 16.64 -19.72
CA SER A 96 -10.24 16.94 -20.56
C SER A 96 -10.64 17.98 -21.61
N ASN A 97 -9.76 18.95 -21.86
CA ASN A 97 -9.92 19.89 -22.98
C ASN A 97 -9.52 19.23 -24.29
#